data_AF-A0A0M0FZ35-F1
#
_entry.id   AF-A0A0M0FZ35-F1
#
_cell.length_a   1.000
_cell.length_b   1.000
_cell.length_c   1.000
_cell.angle_alpha   90.00
_cell.angle_beta   90.00
_cell.angle_gamma   90.00
#
_symmetry.space_group_name_H-M   'P 1'
#
loop_
_entity.id
_entity.type
_entity.pdbx_description
1 polymer ?
#
loop_
_entity_poly.entity_id
_entity_poly.type
_entity_poly.pdbx_seq_one_letter_code
_entity_poly.pdbx_strand_id
1 'polypeptide(L)'
;MGFCKNCGAEFEEGKKFCKNCGTPLSASVEKQAPPKPRKPWTTMQKIITASILVLIAAGTAGHFFLKAAHSPDKLVDGFTVAVKDKDLKKAREVFDLQDIKQDTGDKEVKKYLAYLQGDLPDLLNQLEGQATSFEEGTSAAAEITDEQGNELFHFTKGKKFLGIYDTYTLKVIPFDVVTDANLDAYTVALKGQEKEAKDKQAELTGLLPGESKLAASLTTPYSTFKEEAELDFTDATENQLDLTIDFAGKYVFLDEYDSEEVSALLINGKKMKDQVKYETPIGPFPTDGSVEIVAEHTVKDKTYTSDAIKVTNLSSDYLYFEYPELLKEQDAAWYGSWDEEEEEPDVHTELTEFIEDYTYVIVEARNTGDFSDAAPYHDPDGEAYGQAEQYAADLFKAGTKEDVIDVTVGDIEEDGDAYIVHLEDTFSITTADGSENEKTYDTVYKVISTDDGYQVNKLIDTNEQ
;
A
#
# COMPACT_ATOMS: atom_id res chain seq x y z
N MET A 1 -16.67 -42.43 107.91
CA MET A 1 -15.20 -42.55 107.97
C MET A 1 -14.64 -42.14 106.61
N GLY A 2 -13.50 -41.44 106.57
CA GLY A 2 -12.91 -40.93 105.34
C GLY A 2 -11.47 -41.39 105.13
N PHE A 3 -10.95 -41.27 103.91
CA PHE A 3 -9.56 -41.60 103.58
C PHE A 3 -8.81 -40.35 103.11
N CYS A 4 -7.57 -40.18 103.57
CA CYS A 4 -6.73 -39.05 103.18
C CYS A 4 -6.42 -39.11 101.68
N LYS A 5 -6.73 -38.05 100.92
CA LYS A 5 -6.46 -38.00 99.46
C LYS A 5 -4.97 -38.01 99.10
N ASN A 6 -4.09 -37.69 100.05
CA ASN A 6 -2.65 -37.66 99.80
C ASN A 6 -1.97 -39.00 100.12
N CYS A 7 -2.34 -39.66 101.22
CA CYS A 7 -1.65 -40.87 101.68
C CYS A 7 -2.53 -42.11 101.88
N GLY A 8 -3.84 -42.03 101.60
CA GLY A 8 -4.78 -43.14 101.68
C GLY A 8 -5.13 -43.63 103.10
N ALA A 9 -4.60 -43.00 104.15
CA ALA A 9 -4.87 -43.41 105.53
C ALA A 9 -6.31 -43.07 105.95
N GLU A 10 -6.97 -44.01 106.62
CA GLU A 10 -8.33 -43.83 107.15
C GLU A 10 -8.36 -42.86 108.34
N PHE A 11 -9.43 -42.08 108.44
CA PHE A 11 -9.65 -41.14 109.52
C PHE A 11 -11.13 -41.00 109.87
N GLU A 12 -11.40 -40.66 111.13
CA GLU A 12 -12.74 -40.32 111.61
C GLU A 12 -13.17 -38.94 111.12
N GLU A 13 -14.44 -38.79 110.73
CA GLU A 13 -14.98 -37.51 110.26
C GLU A 13 -14.80 -36.39 111.30
N GLY A 14 -14.42 -35.20 110.85
CA GLY A 14 -14.21 -34.02 111.69
C GLY A 14 -12.76 -33.73 112.11
N LYS A 15 -11.76 -34.53 111.72
CA LYS A 15 -10.34 -34.19 111.95
C LYS A 15 -9.86 -33.12 110.95
N LYS A 16 -9.12 -32.11 111.43
CA LYS A 16 -8.63 -30.99 110.61
C LYS A 16 -7.42 -31.34 109.76
N PHE A 17 -6.55 -32.26 110.22
CA PHE A 17 -5.34 -32.70 109.54
C PHE A 17 -5.19 -34.22 109.66
N CYS A 18 -4.55 -34.84 108.66
CA CYS A 18 -4.25 -36.25 108.64
C CYS A 18 -3.15 -36.52 109.66
N LYS A 19 -3.42 -37.37 110.65
CA LYS A 19 -2.43 -37.74 111.67
C LYS A 19 -1.20 -38.46 111.12
N ASN A 20 -1.31 -39.06 109.94
CA ASN A 20 -0.23 -39.88 109.35
C ASN A 20 0.73 -39.07 108.47
N CYS A 21 0.22 -38.13 107.66
CA CYS A 21 1.05 -37.34 106.74
C CYS A 21 0.96 -35.82 106.95
N GLY A 22 0.22 -35.35 107.95
CA GLY A 22 0.06 -33.93 108.27
C GLY A 22 -0.79 -33.12 107.28
N THR A 23 -1.31 -33.73 106.21
CA THR A 23 -2.09 -33.01 105.19
C THR A 23 -3.44 -32.54 105.75
N PRO A 24 -3.84 -31.26 105.60
CA PRO A 24 -5.15 -30.79 106.02
C PRO A 24 -6.28 -31.59 105.36
N LEU A 25 -7.12 -32.21 106.18
CA LEU A 25 -8.30 -32.99 105.76
C LEU A 25 -9.55 -32.12 105.71
N SER A 26 -9.54 -31.03 106.47
CA SER A 26 -10.41 -29.90 106.23
C SER A 26 -9.78 -29.10 105.10
N ALA A 27 -10.25 -29.32 103.86
CA ALA A 27 -10.18 -28.25 102.88
C ALA A 27 -10.78 -27.02 103.59
N SER A 28 -9.98 -25.97 103.77
CA SER A 28 -10.56 -24.66 104.00
C SER A 28 -11.46 -24.44 102.80
N VAL A 29 -12.76 -24.67 102.99
CA VAL A 29 -13.77 -24.13 102.10
C VAL A 29 -13.61 -22.64 102.27
N GLU A 30 -12.71 -22.07 101.49
CA GLU A 30 -12.85 -20.70 101.05
C GLU A 30 -14.29 -20.64 100.57
N LYS A 31 -15.13 -19.99 101.38
CA LYS A 31 -16.53 -19.75 101.03
C LYS A 31 -16.43 -19.04 99.69
N GLN A 32 -16.66 -19.79 98.61
CA GLN A 32 -17.04 -19.19 97.36
C GLN A 32 -18.23 -18.33 97.73
N ALA A 33 -18.01 -17.01 97.68
CA ALA A 33 -19.11 -16.08 97.70
C ALA A 33 -20.13 -16.60 96.69
N PRO A 34 -21.44 -16.57 97.00
CA PRO A 34 -22.44 -16.94 96.01
C PRO A 34 -22.11 -16.20 94.71
N PRO A 35 -22.16 -16.86 93.53
CA PRO A 35 -21.82 -16.21 92.28
C PRO A 35 -22.60 -14.89 92.26
N LYS A 36 -21.88 -13.75 92.26
CA LYS A 36 -22.52 -12.43 92.20
C LYS A 36 -23.55 -12.53 91.08
N PRO A 37 -24.84 -12.25 91.32
CA PRO A 37 -25.85 -12.33 90.27
C PRO A 37 -25.33 -11.48 89.12
N ARG A 38 -25.14 -12.08 87.94
CA ARG A 38 -24.69 -11.35 86.75
C ARG A 38 -25.68 -10.21 86.58
N LYS A 39 -25.21 -8.98 86.80
CA LYS A 39 -26.08 -7.80 86.72
C LYS A 39 -26.68 -7.83 85.31
N PRO A 40 -28.02 -7.89 85.15
CA PRO A 40 -28.62 -7.91 83.83
C PRO A 40 -28.12 -6.67 83.09
N TRP A 41 -27.64 -6.86 81.86
CA TRP A 41 -27.13 -5.76 81.06
C TRP A 41 -28.14 -4.63 80.99
N THR A 42 -27.68 -3.41 81.19
CA THR A 42 -28.50 -2.23 81.00
C THR A 42 -28.90 -2.14 79.52
N THR A 43 -30.06 -1.54 79.23
CA THR A 43 -30.55 -1.40 77.84
C THR A 43 -29.50 -0.75 76.94
N MET A 44 -28.73 0.21 77.46
CA MET A 44 -27.61 0.84 76.74
C MET A 44 -26.45 -0.12 76.47
N GLN A 45 -26.09 -1.01 77.40
CA GLN A 45 -25.06 -2.02 77.14
C GLN A 45 -25.48 -2.99 76.04
N LYS A 46 -26.75 -3.41 76.03
CA LYS A 46 -27.30 -4.26 74.93
C LYS A 46 -27.25 -3.56 73.58
N ILE A 47 -27.65 -2.29 73.52
CA ILE A 47 -27.63 -1.49 72.28
C ILE A 47 -26.19 -1.27 71.81
N ILE A 48 -25.27 -0.90 72.70
CA ILE A 48 -23.85 -0.67 72.35
C ILE A 48 -23.24 -1.95 71.79
N THR A 49 -23.42 -3.10 72.45
CA THR A 49 -22.84 -4.35 71.95
C THR A 49 -23.53 -4.84 70.68
N ALA A 50 -24.86 -4.70 70.56
CA ALA A 50 -25.55 -4.99 69.29
C ALA A 50 -25.00 -4.12 68.16
N SER A 51 -24.77 -2.83 68.41
CA SER A 51 -24.19 -1.90 67.44
C SER A 51 -22.75 -2.29 67.07
N ILE A 52 -21.92 -2.67 68.05
CA ILE A 52 -20.55 -3.17 67.80
C ILE A 52 -20.58 -4.45 66.96
N LEU A 53 -21.48 -5.40 67.26
CA LEU A 53 -21.62 -6.63 66.48
C LEU A 53 -22.06 -6.35 65.04
N VAL A 54 -22.97 -5.40 64.84
CA VAL A 54 -23.38 -4.95 63.50
C VAL A 54 -22.21 -4.30 62.76
N LEU A 55 -21.43 -3.44 63.42
CA LEU A 55 -20.24 -2.82 62.82
C LEU A 55 -19.17 -3.85 62.46
N ILE A 56 -18.95 -4.86 63.32
CA ILE A 56 -18.03 -5.97 63.02
C ILE A 56 -18.54 -6.76 61.82
N ALA A 57 -19.82 -7.14 61.79
CA ALA A 57 -20.39 -7.88 60.67
C ALA A 57 -20.34 -7.09 59.35
N ALA A 58 -20.62 -5.78 59.40
CA ALA A 58 -20.48 -4.89 58.25
C ALA A 58 -19.01 -4.77 57.82
N GLY A 59 -18.08 -4.66 58.78
CA GLY A 59 -16.64 -4.61 58.52
C GLY A 59 -16.09 -5.90 57.92
N THR A 60 -16.52 -7.08 58.40
CA THR A 60 -16.12 -8.37 57.83
C THR A 60 -16.71 -8.56 56.43
N ALA A 61 -17.99 -8.26 56.23
CA ALA A 61 -18.60 -8.29 54.91
C ALA A 61 -17.89 -7.35 53.93
N GLY A 62 -17.61 -6.12 54.36
CA GLY A 62 -16.83 -5.15 53.59
C GLY A 62 -15.41 -5.64 53.28
N HIS A 63 -14.74 -6.29 54.24
CA HIS A 63 -13.42 -6.86 54.02
C HIS A 63 -13.43 -7.96 52.95
N PHE A 64 -14.36 -8.91 53.03
CA PHE A 64 -14.48 -9.97 52.02
C PHE A 64 -14.88 -9.42 50.65
N PHE A 65 -15.77 -8.42 50.60
CA PHE A 65 -16.13 -7.74 49.36
C PHE A 65 -14.91 -7.06 48.71
N LEU A 66 -14.15 -6.26 49.47
CA LEU A 66 -12.95 -5.59 48.95
C LEU A 66 -11.88 -6.58 48.51
N LYS A 67 -11.67 -7.66 49.29
CA LYS A 67 -10.74 -8.73 48.91
C LYS A 67 -11.16 -9.38 47.58
N ALA A 68 -12.44 -9.68 47.42
CA ALA A 68 -12.98 -10.26 46.19
C ALA A 68 -13.00 -9.27 45.01
N ALA A 69 -13.18 -7.98 45.26
CA ALA A 69 -13.21 -6.94 44.22
C ALA A 69 -11.82 -6.60 43.65
N HIS A 70 -10.76 -6.93 44.37
CA HIS A 70 -9.37 -6.71 43.97
C HIS A 70 -8.58 -8.03 43.80
N SER A 71 -9.27 -9.16 43.63
CA SER A 71 -8.64 -10.46 43.41
C SER A 71 -8.01 -10.58 42.01
N PRO A 72 -7.10 -11.54 41.79
CA PRO A 72 -6.60 -11.88 40.47
C PRO A 72 -7.72 -12.19 39.46
N ASP A 73 -8.75 -12.94 39.86
CA ASP A 73 -9.91 -13.24 39.00
C ASP A 73 -10.62 -11.98 38.49
N LYS A 74 -10.69 -10.92 39.31
CA LYS A 74 -11.30 -9.66 38.87
C LYS A 74 -10.50 -8.95 37.79
N LEU A 75 -9.18 -9.13 37.77
CA LEU A 75 -8.36 -8.66 36.66
C LEU A 75 -8.71 -9.41 35.38
N VAL A 76 -8.84 -10.73 35.44
CA VAL A 76 -9.22 -11.57 34.30
C VAL A 76 -10.62 -11.25 33.79
N ASP A 77 -11.61 -11.10 34.67
CA ASP A 77 -12.95 -10.61 34.33
C ASP A 77 -12.90 -9.26 33.61
N GLY A 78 -12.09 -8.33 34.17
CA GLY A 78 -11.91 -7.00 33.63
C GLY A 78 -11.28 -7.01 32.24
N PHE A 79 -10.24 -7.82 32.05
CA PHE A 79 -9.59 -8.06 30.75
C PHE A 79 -10.57 -8.65 29.74
N THR A 80 -11.32 -9.69 30.13
CA THR A 80 -12.33 -10.34 29.28
C THR A 80 -13.33 -9.32 28.75
N VAL A 81 -13.88 -8.47 29.62
CA VAL A 81 -14.83 -7.42 29.22
C VAL A 81 -14.13 -6.37 28.36
N ALA A 82 -12.93 -5.93 28.73
CA ALA A 82 -12.17 -4.95 27.97
C ALA A 82 -11.96 -5.39 26.53
N VAL A 83 -11.48 -6.63 26.32
CA VAL A 83 -11.18 -7.16 24.98
C VAL A 83 -12.45 -7.50 24.22
N LYS A 84 -13.37 -8.28 24.81
CA LYS A 84 -14.59 -8.73 24.12
C LYS A 84 -15.49 -7.57 23.70
N ASP A 85 -15.70 -6.61 24.60
CA ASP A 85 -16.64 -5.51 24.38
C ASP A 85 -15.93 -4.22 23.89
N LYS A 86 -14.61 -4.27 23.68
CA LYS A 86 -13.75 -3.10 23.40
C LYS A 86 -13.96 -1.98 24.43
N ASP A 87 -14.19 -2.34 25.69
CA ASP A 87 -14.48 -1.41 26.79
C ASP A 87 -13.19 -0.70 27.23
N LEU A 88 -13.07 0.54 26.82
CA LEU A 88 -11.92 1.40 27.12
C LEU A 88 -11.74 1.66 28.62
N LYS A 89 -12.83 1.80 29.37
CA LYS A 89 -12.73 2.05 30.80
C LYS A 89 -12.12 0.85 31.50
N LYS A 90 -12.58 -0.35 31.14
CA LYS A 90 -12.02 -1.61 31.64
C LYS A 90 -10.57 -1.80 31.19
N ALA A 91 -10.26 -1.52 29.93
CA ALA A 91 -8.88 -1.57 29.44
C ALA A 91 -7.94 -0.70 30.30
N ARG A 92 -8.33 0.52 30.64
CA ARG A 92 -7.53 1.42 31.50
C ARG A 92 -7.43 0.98 32.96
N GLU A 93 -8.41 0.20 33.45
CA GLU A 93 -8.38 -0.36 34.79
C GLU A 93 -7.40 -1.52 34.89
N VAL A 94 -7.24 -2.30 33.81
CA VAL A 94 -6.46 -3.56 33.83
C VAL A 94 -5.06 -3.44 33.21
N PHE A 95 -4.85 -2.53 32.26
CA PHE A 95 -3.55 -2.36 31.59
C PHE A 95 -2.69 -1.28 32.23
N ASP A 96 -1.43 -1.63 32.47
CA ASP A 96 -0.35 -0.68 32.72
C ASP A 96 0.42 -0.43 31.42
N LEU A 97 0.25 0.79 30.89
CA LEU A 97 0.76 1.23 29.58
C LEU A 97 2.00 2.14 29.70
N GLN A 98 2.66 2.17 30.85
CA GLN A 98 3.78 3.10 31.11
C GLN A 98 4.99 2.92 30.17
N ASP A 99 5.20 1.71 29.64
CA ASP A 99 6.33 1.41 28.75
C ASP A 99 6.00 1.70 27.26
N ILE A 100 4.76 2.07 26.95
CA ILE A 100 4.34 2.44 25.60
C ILE A 100 4.81 3.86 25.29
N LYS A 101 5.59 4.02 24.23
CA LYS A 101 6.19 5.29 23.80
C LYS A 101 5.28 6.11 22.86
N GLN A 102 4.30 5.47 22.22
CA GLN A 102 3.31 6.14 21.37
C GLN A 102 2.16 6.77 22.17
N ASP A 103 1.32 7.57 21.50
CA ASP A 103 0.03 7.95 22.05
C ASP A 103 -0.80 6.72 22.41
N THR A 104 -1.34 6.72 23.61
CA THR A 104 -2.20 5.66 24.12
C THR A 104 -3.64 6.15 24.18
N GLY A 105 -4.07 7.09 23.35
CA GLY A 105 -5.46 7.56 23.30
C GLY A 105 -6.48 6.47 22.98
N ASP A 106 -7.75 6.79 23.15
CA ASP A 106 -8.88 5.86 23.02
C ASP A 106 -8.92 5.11 21.67
N LYS A 107 -8.47 5.75 20.59
CA LYS A 107 -8.39 5.13 19.26
C LYS A 107 -7.34 4.01 19.23
N GLU A 108 -6.16 4.26 19.78
CA GLU A 108 -5.06 3.31 19.77
C GLU A 108 -5.33 2.13 20.71
N VAL A 109 -5.89 2.38 21.88
CA VAL A 109 -6.31 1.30 22.79
C VAL A 109 -7.39 0.43 22.16
N LYS A 110 -8.37 1.01 21.43
CA LYS A 110 -9.38 0.20 20.72
C LYS A 110 -8.79 -0.72 19.66
N LYS A 111 -7.78 -0.27 18.92
CA LYS A 111 -7.08 -1.10 17.93
C LYS A 111 -6.30 -2.23 18.60
N TYR A 112 -5.63 -1.93 19.71
CA TYR A 112 -4.96 -2.96 20.51
C TYR A 112 -5.94 -4.00 21.06
N LEU A 113 -7.10 -3.57 21.58
CA LEU A 113 -8.16 -4.49 21.99
C LEU A 113 -8.65 -5.36 20.83
N ALA A 114 -8.71 -4.82 19.60
CA ALA A 114 -9.08 -5.60 18.43
C ALA A 114 -8.00 -6.64 18.05
N TYR A 115 -6.72 -6.29 18.16
CA TYR A 115 -5.61 -7.24 18.00
C TYR A 115 -5.73 -8.41 18.98
N LEU A 116 -5.93 -8.13 20.27
CA LEU A 116 -6.10 -9.15 21.32
C LEU A 116 -7.33 -10.05 21.15
N GLN A 117 -8.34 -9.61 20.39
CA GLN A 117 -9.53 -10.43 20.14
C GLN A 117 -9.20 -11.69 19.32
N GLY A 118 -8.15 -11.67 18.49
CA GLY A 118 -7.74 -12.81 17.67
C GLY A 118 -7.42 -14.04 18.51
N ASP A 119 -6.75 -13.84 19.64
CA ASP A 119 -6.20 -14.89 20.51
C ASP A 119 -6.90 -14.99 21.87
N LEU A 120 -8.06 -14.35 22.02
CA LEU A 120 -8.72 -14.19 23.32
C LEU A 120 -8.89 -15.50 24.11
N PRO A 121 -9.33 -16.64 23.53
CA PRO A 121 -9.49 -17.88 24.30
C PRO A 121 -8.21 -18.37 24.97
N ASP A 122 -7.08 -18.30 24.26
CA ASP A 122 -5.80 -18.79 24.76
C ASP A 122 -5.19 -17.82 25.77
N LEU A 123 -5.35 -16.50 25.54
CA LEU A 123 -5.00 -15.49 26.52
C LEU A 123 -5.78 -15.66 27.82
N LEU A 124 -7.08 -15.96 27.75
CA LEU A 124 -7.89 -16.20 28.95
C LEU A 124 -7.42 -17.43 29.71
N ASN A 125 -7.10 -18.53 29.02
CA ASN A 125 -6.59 -19.74 29.67
C ASN A 125 -5.27 -19.46 30.43
N GLN A 126 -4.34 -18.75 29.79
CA GLN A 126 -3.08 -18.33 30.44
C GLN A 126 -3.33 -17.43 31.65
N LEU A 127 -4.21 -16.43 31.50
CA LEU A 127 -4.55 -15.48 32.57
C LEU A 127 -5.27 -16.14 33.76
N GLU A 128 -6.19 -17.07 33.52
CA GLU A 128 -6.87 -17.85 34.56
C GLU A 128 -5.90 -18.74 35.34
N GLY A 129 -4.96 -19.39 34.64
CA GLY A 129 -3.89 -20.16 35.25
C GLY A 129 -2.98 -19.29 36.14
N GLN A 130 -2.64 -18.08 35.69
CA GLN A 130 -1.87 -17.13 36.49
C GLN A 130 -2.67 -16.58 37.67
N ALA A 131 -3.95 -16.27 37.49
CA ALA A 131 -4.82 -15.82 38.56
C ALA A 131 -4.84 -16.82 39.72
N THR A 132 -5.05 -18.11 39.41
CA THR A 132 -5.02 -19.21 40.39
C THR A 132 -3.70 -19.24 41.16
N SER A 133 -2.58 -19.14 40.44
CA SER A 133 -1.26 -19.24 41.05
C SER A 133 -0.93 -18.04 41.97
N PHE A 134 -1.41 -16.84 41.63
CA PHE A 134 -1.30 -15.66 42.50
C PHE A 134 -2.18 -15.76 43.75
N GLU A 135 -3.35 -16.42 43.67
CA GLU A 135 -4.19 -16.68 44.84
C GLU A 135 -3.56 -17.69 45.80
N GLU A 136 -2.90 -18.72 45.27
CA GLU A 136 -2.18 -19.73 46.04
C GLU A 136 -0.83 -19.22 46.60
N GLY A 137 -0.35 -18.07 46.11
CA GLY A 137 0.91 -17.46 46.52
C GLY A 137 2.14 -18.23 46.01
N THR A 138 1.99 -18.99 44.93
CA THR A 138 3.00 -19.89 44.37
C THR A 138 3.79 -19.28 43.20
N SER A 139 3.27 -18.23 42.56
CA SER A 139 3.88 -17.60 41.39
C SER A 139 4.55 -16.24 41.63
N ALA A 140 5.61 -15.99 40.85
CA ALA A 140 6.15 -14.67 40.56
C ALA A 140 5.42 -14.06 39.34
N ALA A 141 5.83 -12.87 38.88
CA ALA A 141 5.36 -12.30 37.62
C ALA A 141 5.53 -13.31 36.48
N ALA A 142 4.52 -13.46 35.63
CA ALA A 142 4.51 -14.39 34.52
C ALA A 142 4.19 -13.68 33.21
N GLU A 143 4.90 -14.11 32.16
CA GLU A 143 4.69 -13.72 30.77
C GLU A 143 3.42 -14.38 30.24
N ILE A 144 2.64 -13.59 29.51
CA ILE A 144 1.47 -14.03 28.74
C ILE A 144 1.80 -13.77 27.28
N THR A 145 1.76 -14.80 26.45
CA THR A 145 2.16 -14.71 25.03
C THR A 145 1.00 -14.98 24.09
N ASP A 146 1.10 -14.50 22.85
CA ASP A 146 0.24 -14.97 21.75
C ASP A 146 0.75 -16.30 21.15
N GLU A 147 0.00 -16.84 20.18
CA GLU A 147 0.35 -18.05 19.42
C GLU A 147 1.70 -17.95 18.69
N GLN A 148 2.13 -16.74 18.31
CA GLN A 148 3.41 -16.48 17.65
C GLN A 148 4.59 -16.39 18.64
N GLY A 149 4.30 -16.45 19.94
CA GLY A 149 5.31 -16.37 21.00
C GLY A 149 5.72 -14.95 21.36
N ASN A 150 4.99 -13.92 20.91
CA ASN A 150 5.22 -12.55 21.36
C ASN A 150 4.72 -12.40 22.79
N GLU A 151 5.52 -11.75 23.64
CA GLU A 151 5.11 -11.40 25.00
C GLU A 151 4.12 -10.24 24.94
N LEU A 152 2.87 -10.44 25.37
CA LEU A 152 1.86 -9.37 25.37
C LEU A 152 1.78 -8.66 26.71
N PHE A 153 1.87 -9.43 27.80
CA PHE A 153 1.67 -8.92 29.14
C PHE A 153 2.58 -9.60 30.16
N HIS A 154 2.96 -8.84 31.20
CA HIS A 154 3.33 -9.42 32.48
C HIS A 154 2.17 -9.27 33.48
N PHE A 155 1.68 -10.40 34.01
CA PHE A 155 0.73 -10.40 35.11
C PHE A 155 1.45 -10.05 36.41
N THR A 156 1.13 -8.90 37.02
CA THR A 156 1.86 -8.40 38.20
C THR A 156 0.95 -7.82 39.28
N LYS A 157 1.51 -7.62 40.49
CA LYS A 157 0.85 -6.87 41.56
C LYS A 157 0.91 -5.37 41.29
N GLY A 158 -0.25 -4.72 41.33
CA GLY A 158 -0.39 -3.27 41.30
C GLY A 158 -0.21 -2.60 42.66
N LYS A 159 -0.63 -1.33 42.74
CA LYS A 159 -0.59 -0.53 43.98
C LYS A 159 -1.66 -0.98 44.97
N LYS A 160 -1.24 -1.35 46.19
CA LYS A 160 -2.17 -1.77 47.24
C LYS A 160 -3.32 -0.79 47.46
N PHE A 161 -4.54 -1.28 47.37
CA PHE A 161 -5.73 -0.50 47.69
C PHE A 161 -5.84 -0.33 49.22
N LEU A 162 -5.97 0.93 49.66
CA LEU A 162 -5.97 1.32 51.09
C LEU A 162 -4.74 0.82 51.89
N GLY A 163 -3.64 0.48 51.21
CA GLY A 163 -2.40 -0.02 51.84
C GLY A 163 -2.45 -1.46 52.36
N ILE A 164 -3.58 -2.17 52.25
CA ILE A 164 -3.76 -3.52 52.82
C ILE A 164 -4.26 -4.55 51.83
N TYR A 165 -4.98 -4.15 50.78
CA TYR A 165 -5.47 -5.06 49.76
C TYR A 165 -4.49 -5.09 48.60
N ASP A 166 -3.99 -6.27 48.27
CA ASP A 166 -3.23 -6.46 47.04
C ASP A 166 -4.17 -6.20 45.85
N THR A 167 -3.61 -5.66 44.78
CA THR A 167 -4.28 -5.40 43.51
C THR A 167 -3.41 -5.97 42.41
N TYR A 168 -3.96 -6.14 41.21
CA TYR A 168 -3.26 -6.76 40.09
C TYR A 168 -3.44 -5.93 38.83
N THR A 169 -2.49 -6.02 37.91
CA THR A 169 -2.49 -5.31 36.64
C THR A 169 -1.74 -6.13 35.60
N LEU A 170 -2.05 -5.89 34.33
CA LEU A 170 -1.34 -6.42 33.18
C LEU A 170 -0.39 -5.34 32.67
N LYS A 171 0.91 -5.53 32.90
CA LYS A 171 1.92 -4.65 32.33
C LYS A 171 2.07 -4.99 30.85
N VAL A 172 1.68 -4.08 29.97
CA VAL A 172 1.69 -4.31 28.53
C VAL A 172 3.12 -4.22 28.00
N ILE A 173 3.51 -5.22 27.20
CA ILE A 173 4.82 -5.26 26.56
C ILE A 173 4.68 -4.65 25.15
N PRO A 174 5.50 -3.65 24.81
CA PRO A 174 5.43 -3.01 23.51
C PRO A 174 5.98 -3.89 22.39
N PHE A 175 5.58 -3.56 21.16
CA PHE A 175 6.15 -4.09 19.95
C PHE A 175 7.08 -3.05 19.30
N ASP A 176 8.02 -3.56 18.53
CA ASP A 176 8.92 -2.78 17.71
C ASP A 176 8.60 -3.05 16.22
N VAL A 177 8.75 -2.03 15.39
CA VAL A 177 8.63 -2.14 13.92
C VAL A 177 10.00 -1.82 13.34
N VAL A 178 10.57 -2.81 12.67
CA VAL A 178 11.85 -2.70 11.98
C VAL A 178 11.57 -2.68 10.49
N THR A 179 12.08 -1.67 9.80
CA THR A 179 11.91 -1.54 8.36
C THR A 179 13.23 -1.70 7.64
N ASP A 180 13.18 -2.29 6.44
CA ASP A 180 14.24 -2.21 5.43
C ASP A 180 13.67 -1.65 4.12
N ALA A 181 14.52 -1.19 3.19
CA ALA A 181 14.05 -0.66 1.93
C ALA A 181 15.01 -0.92 0.76
N ASN A 182 14.47 -0.83 -0.45
CA ASN A 182 15.22 -0.90 -1.70
C ASN A 182 16.16 0.31 -1.93
N LEU A 183 15.94 1.44 -1.25
CA LEU A 183 16.76 2.65 -1.30
C LEU A 183 17.43 2.98 0.04
N ASP A 184 18.66 3.49 -0.01
CA ASP A 184 19.56 3.57 1.17
C ASP A 184 19.16 4.61 2.22
N ALA A 185 18.49 5.69 1.79
CA ALA A 185 18.08 6.78 2.64
C ALA A 185 16.56 6.93 2.59
N TYR A 186 15.91 6.89 3.74
CA TYR A 186 14.49 7.16 3.88
C TYR A 186 14.17 7.50 5.34
N THR A 187 12.98 8.04 5.56
CA THR A 187 12.42 8.36 6.87
C THR A 187 11.09 7.67 7.01
N VAL A 188 10.87 7.01 8.15
CA VAL A 188 9.59 6.40 8.51
C VAL A 188 8.91 7.19 9.61
N ALA A 189 7.60 7.29 9.54
CA ALA A 189 6.77 7.95 10.51
C ALA A 189 5.57 7.07 10.89
N LEU A 190 5.38 6.90 12.20
CA LEU A 190 4.30 6.09 12.76
C LEU A 190 3.92 6.65 14.13
N LYS A 191 2.64 6.99 14.31
CA LYS A 191 2.04 7.33 15.62
C LYS A 191 2.84 8.38 16.43
N GLY A 192 3.32 9.42 15.74
CA GLY A 192 4.06 10.53 16.34
C GLY A 192 5.56 10.27 16.55
N GLN A 193 6.04 9.07 16.21
CA GLN A 193 7.46 8.78 16.07
C GLN A 193 7.89 9.01 14.61
N GLU A 194 9.08 9.55 14.43
CA GLU A 194 9.72 9.76 13.14
C GLU A 194 11.19 9.31 13.25
N LYS A 195 11.66 8.53 12.28
CA LYS A 195 12.98 7.92 12.32
C LYS A 195 13.61 7.88 10.93
N GLU A 196 14.80 8.45 10.82
CA GLU A 196 15.66 8.28 9.65
C GLU A 196 16.34 6.90 9.69
N ALA A 197 16.43 6.27 8.53
CA ALA A 197 17.10 5.00 8.37
C ALA A 197 18.63 5.12 8.52
N LYS A 198 19.25 4.11 9.12
CA LYS A 198 20.70 3.90 9.22
C LYS A 198 21.01 2.53 8.63
N ASP A 199 22.01 2.45 7.76
CA ASP A 199 22.38 1.20 7.07
C ASP A 199 21.15 0.52 6.40
N LYS A 200 20.32 1.33 5.73
CA LYS A 200 19.03 0.95 5.12
C LYS A 200 17.91 0.49 6.08
N GLN A 201 18.11 0.60 7.39
CA GLN A 201 17.14 0.14 8.38
C GLN A 201 16.64 1.27 9.27
N ALA A 202 15.35 1.29 9.58
CA ALA A 202 14.79 2.15 10.60
C ALA A 202 14.03 1.32 11.63
N GLU A 203 14.12 1.73 12.89
CA GLU A 203 13.50 1.03 14.01
C GLU A 203 12.65 2.01 14.82
N LEU A 204 11.38 1.66 14.97
CA LEU A 204 10.38 2.37 15.76
C LEU A 204 9.97 1.47 16.91
N THR A 205 10.11 1.95 18.15
CA THR A 205 9.98 1.09 19.34
C THR A 205 8.86 1.54 20.25
N GLY A 206 8.39 0.65 21.13
CA GLY A 206 7.43 1.07 22.16
C GLY A 206 6.00 1.23 21.65
N LEU A 207 5.58 0.42 20.67
CA LEU A 207 4.31 0.53 19.97
C LEU A 207 3.27 -0.44 20.55
N LEU A 208 1.99 -0.07 20.43
CA LEU A 208 0.90 -1.01 20.62
C LEU A 208 0.56 -1.67 19.28
N PRO A 209 0.44 -3.02 19.23
CA PRO A 209 0.02 -3.71 18.02
C PRO A 209 -1.45 -3.41 17.70
N GLY A 210 -1.80 -3.61 16.44
CA GLY A 210 -3.13 -3.34 15.87
C GLY A 210 -3.07 -2.46 14.62
N GLU A 211 -4.18 -2.42 13.89
CA GLU A 211 -4.27 -1.81 12.56
C GLU A 211 -3.69 -0.39 12.50
N SER A 212 -2.69 -0.19 11.65
CA SER A 212 -2.10 1.10 11.39
C SER A 212 -1.43 1.12 10.02
N LYS A 213 -1.16 2.34 9.54
CA LYS A 213 -0.29 2.57 8.38
C LYS A 213 0.99 3.24 8.83
N LEU A 214 2.10 2.79 8.29
CA LEU A 214 3.40 3.43 8.41
C LEU A 214 3.61 4.28 7.16
N ALA A 215 3.95 5.55 7.36
CA ALA A 215 4.33 6.43 6.27
C ALA A 215 5.83 6.38 6.10
N ALA A 216 6.29 6.13 4.88
CA ALA A 216 7.70 6.17 4.51
C ALA A 216 7.93 7.26 3.47
N SER A 217 9.04 7.98 3.59
CA SER A 217 9.36 9.05 2.65
C SER A 217 10.85 9.16 2.41
N LEU A 218 11.22 9.56 1.19
CA LEU A 218 12.58 9.84 0.81
C LEU A 218 12.58 11.15 0.02
N THR A 219 13.32 12.14 0.48
CA THR A 219 13.47 13.41 -0.23
C THR A 219 14.85 13.47 -0.88
N THR A 220 14.88 13.62 -2.19
CA THR A 220 16.10 13.90 -2.97
C THR A 220 16.15 15.40 -3.31
N PRO A 221 17.24 15.91 -3.91
CA PRO A 221 17.27 17.31 -4.37
C PRO A 221 16.15 17.68 -5.37
N TYR A 222 15.62 16.70 -6.10
CA TYR A 222 14.73 16.89 -7.26
C TYR A 222 13.35 16.23 -7.11
N SER A 223 13.19 15.26 -6.22
CA SER A 223 11.97 14.47 -6.05
C SER A 223 11.68 14.15 -4.59
N THR A 224 10.45 13.71 -4.30
CA THR A 224 10.07 13.18 -3.00
C THR A 224 9.25 11.92 -3.21
N PHE A 225 9.74 10.81 -2.69
CA PHE A 225 8.98 9.57 -2.61
C PHE A 225 8.12 9.57 -1.35
N LYS A 226 6.90 9.04 -1.47
CA LYS A 226 5.98 8.85 -0.35
C LYS A 226 5.29 7.51 -0.54
N GLU A 227 5.46 6.62 0.43
CA GLU A 227 4.83 5.31 0.46
C GLU A 227 4.05 5.16 1.76
N GLU A 228 2.95 4.41 1.70
CA GLU A 228 2.21 3.97 2.89
C GLU A 228 2.18 2.45 2.93
N ALA A 229 2.64 1.87 4.02
CA ALA A 229 2.59 0.44 4.26
C ALA A 229 1.57 0.11 5.36
N GLU A 230 0.71 -0.86 5.11
CA GLU A 230 -0.19 -1.38 6.15
C GLU A 230 0.59 -2.28 7.10
N LEU A 231 0.34 -2.16 8.40
CA LEU A 231 1.00 -2.96 9.43
C LEU A 231 0.08 -4.09 9.87
N ASP A 232 0.54 -5.32 9.67
CA ASP A 232 -0.08 -6.51 10.23
C ASP A 232 0.77 -7.09 11.35
N PHE A 233 0.32 -6.91 12.58
CA PHE A 233 1.05 -7.38 13.76
C PHE A 233 0.86 -8.88 14.01
N THR A 234 -0.02 -9.59 13.28
CA THR A 234 -0.11 -11.05 13.41
C THR A 234 1.11 -11.77 12.83
N ASP A 235 1.89 -11.08 12.00
CA ASP A 235 3.14 -11.59 11.42
C ASP A 235 4.36 -11.31 12.31
N ALA A 236 4.18 -10.59 13.42
CA ALA A 236 5.26 -10.27 14.34
C ALA A 236 5.73 -11.50 15.12
N THR A 237 7.02 -11.57 15.40
CA THR A 237 7.66 -12.59 16.25
C THR A 237 8.64 -11.93 17.20
N GLU A 238 8.81 -12.46 18.41
CA GLU A 238 9.70 -11.86 19.43
C GLU A 238 9.40 -10.36 19.66
N ASN A 239 8.13 -9.96 19.58
CA ASN A 239 7.64 -8.58 19.68
C ASN A 239 8.14 -7.63 18.59
N GLN A 240 8.66 -8.16 17.47
CA GLN A 240 9.15 -7.37 16.34
C GLN A 240 8.34 -7.67 15.08
N LEU A 241 7.89 -6.62 14.41
CA LEU A 241 7.32 -6.68 13.07
C LEU A 241 8.35 -6.18 12.05
N ASP A 242 8.80 -7.07 11.17
CA ASP A 242 9.69 -6.74 10.07
C ASP A 242 8.89 -6.32 8.83
N LEU A 243 9.27 -5.20 8.21
CA LEU A 243 8.58 -4.64 7.05
C LEU A 243 9.56 -4.16 5.98
N THR A 244 9.44 -4.69 4.77
CA THR A 244 10.18 -4.18 3.62
C THR A 244 9.37 -3.08 2.90
N ILE A 245 9.97 -1.91 2.73
CA ILE A 245 9.42 -0.77 1.99
C ILE A 245 9.99 -0.78 0.57
N ASP A 246 9.11 -0.89 -0.42
CA ASP A 246 9.50 -0.79 -1.82
C ASP A 246 9.12 0.59 -2.37
N PHE A 247 10.10 1.47 -2.49
CA PHE A 247 9.89 2.77 -3.15
C PHE A 247 9.80 2.56 -4.65
N ALA A 248 8.65 2.87 -5.24
CA ALA A 248 8.42 2.75 -6.68
C ALA A 248 9.20 3.83 -7.45
N GLY A 249 10.48 3.55 -7.72
CA GLY A 249 11.40 4.44 -8.40
C GLY A 249 11.81 3.94 -9.78
N LYS A 250 11.83 4.86 -10.76
CA LYS A 250 12.47 4.63 -12.07
C LYS A 250 13.66 5.55 -12.26
N TYR A 251 14.65 5.05 -12.98
CA TYR A 251 15.73 5.86 -13.55
C TYR A 251 15.41 6.14 -15.01
N VAL A 252 15.71 7.35 -15.45
CA VAL A 252 15.57 7.76 -16.85
C VAL A 252 16.92 8.17 -17.42
N PHE A 253 17.05 8.17 -18.74
CA PHE A 253 18.30 8.38 -19.45
C PHE A 253 18.11 9.42 -20.55
N LEU A 254 19.17 10.16 -20.89
CA LEU A 254 19.19 10.92 -22.14
C LEU A 254 19.54 9.99 -23.29
N ASP A 255 18.87 10.15 -24.42
CA ASP A 255 19.31 9.55 -25.69
C ASP A 255 20.63 10.17 -26.17
N GLU A 256 21.35 9.48 -27.06
CA GLU A 256 22.68 9.88 -27.54
C GLU A 256 22.62 11.27 -28.19
N TYR A 257 21.64 11.48 -29.09
CA TYR A 257 21.40 12.75 -29.78
C TYR A 257 21.07 13.88 -28.80
N ASP A 258 20.12 13.63 -27.88
CA ASP A 258 19.70 14.61 -26.89
C ASP A 258 20.85 14.97 -25.93
N SER A 259 21.76 14.05 -25.61
CA SER A 259 22.86 14.31 -24.67
C SER A 259 23.85 15.38 -25.15
N GLU A 260 23.98 15.59 -26.46
CA GLU A 260 24.82 16.64 -27.05
C GLU A 260 24.08 17.97 -27.19
N GLU A 261 22.77 17.92 -27.36
CA GLU A 261 21.92 19.09 -27.57
C GLU A 261 21.47 19.72 -26.24
N VAL A 262 21.13 18.92 -25.23
CA VAL A 262 20.61 19.46 -23.96
C VAL A 262 21.67 20.28 -23.22
N SER A 263 21.46 21.59 -23.16
CA SER A 263 22.31 22.53 -22.44
C SER A 263 22.03 22.54 -20.93
N ALA A 264 20.80 22.20 -20.52
CA ALA A 264 20.46 21.95 -19.12
C ALA A 264 19.17 21.15 -18.97
N LEU A 265 19.06 20.39 -17.87
CA LEU A 265 17.83 19.74 -17.45
C LEU A 265 17.26 20.44 -16.21
N LEU A 266 15.96 20.69 -16.22
CA LEU A 266 15.19 21.23 -15.12
C LEU A 266 14.23 20.14 -14.64
N ILE A 267 14.41 19.70 -13.40
CA ILE A 267 13.52 18.72 -12.76
C ILE A 267 12.69 19.47 -11.72
N ASN A 268 11.37 19.48 -11.89
CA ASN A 268 10.45 20.28 -11.07
C ASN A 268 10.89 21.76 -10.97
N GLY A 269 11.35 22.32 -12.10
CA GLY A 269 11.86 23.69 -12.21
C GLY A 269 13.25 23.93 -11.61
N LYS A 270 13.91 22.92 -11.02
CA LYS A 270 15.28 23.03 -10.51
C LYS A 270 16.28 22.54 -11.55
N LYS A 271 17.16 23.45 -11.97
CA LYS A 271 18.28 23.14 -12.88
C LYS A 271 19.25 22.16 -12.23
N MET A 272 19.59 21.08 -12.94
CA MET A 272 20.64 20.16 -12.53
C MET A 272 22.02 20.81 -12.60
N LYS A 273 22.87 20.46 -11.64
CA LYS A 273 24.20 21.08 -11.49
C LYS A 273 25.22 20.60 -12.52
N ASP A 274 25.12 19.34 -12.90
CA ASP A 274 26.08 18.68 -13.77
C ASP A 274 25.47 18.48 -15.16
N GLN A 275 26.29 18.60 -16.20
CA GLN A 275 25.90 18.22 -17.54
C GLN A 275 25.70 16.70 -17.57
N VAL A 276 24.51 16.27 -17.95
CA VAL A 276 24.18 14.84 -18.01
C VAL A 276 24.72 14.28 -19.31
N LYS A 277 25.45 13.17 -19.20
CA LYS A 277 25.98 12.45 -20.35
C LYS A 277 25.01 11.36 -20.77
N TYR A 278 25.13 10.92 -22.02
CA TYR A 278 24.50 9.69 -22.51
C TYR A 278 24.70 8.52 -21.53
N GLU A 279 23.68 7.68 -21.38
CA GLU A 279 23.61 6.52 -20.48
C GLU A 279 23.86 6.78 -18.98
N THR A 280 23.92 8.05 -18.55
CA THR A 280 24.00 8.36 -17.13
C THR A 280 22.60 8.28 -16.51
N PRO A 281 22.35 7.39 -15.53
CA PRO A 281 21.03 7.26 -14.92
C PRO A 281 20.68 8.54 -14.16
N ILE A 282 19.50 9.08 -14.45
CA ILE A 282 18.93 10.23 -13.78
C ILE A 282 17.80 9.74 -12.89
N GLY A 283 17.90 10.00 -11.58
CA GLY A 283 16.89 9.59 -10.61
C GLY A 283 17.49 8.95 -9.35
N PRO A 284 16.75 8.07 -8.65
CA PRO A 284 15.44 7.57 -9.03
C PRO A 284 14.34 8.63 -8.87
N PHE A 285 13.28 8.52 -9.69
CA PHE A 285 12.10 9.36 -9.63
C PHE A 285 10.84 8.54 -9.32
N PRO A 286 9.90 9.07 -8.50
CA PRO A 286 8.60 8.46 -8.32
C PRO A 286 7.83 8.45 -9.64
N THR A 287 7.07 7.39 -9.87
CA THR A 287 6.29 7.15 -11.10
C THR A 287 4.83 7.60 -10.99
N ASP A 288 4.50 8.39 -9.97
CA ASP A 288 3.16 8.93 -9.70
C ASP A 288 2.84 10.19 -10.53
N GLY A 289 3.76 10.64 -11.39
CA GLY A 289 3.62 11.85 -12.19
C GLY A 289 3.92 13.14 -11.43
N SER A 290 4.45 13.06 -10.21
CA SER A 290 4.87 14.23 -9.41
C SER A 290 6.18 14.86 -9.89
N VAL A 291 6.91 14.18 -10.78
CA VAL A 291 8.16 14.69 -11.36
C VAL A 291 7.94 15.10 -12.81
N GLU A 292 8.25 16.36 -13.08
CA GLU A 292 8.27 16.96 -14.40
C GLU A 292 9.71 17.28 -14.80
N ILE A 293 10.10 16.87 -16.01
CA ILE A 293 11.42 17.09 -16.59
C ILE A 293 11.28 17.95 -17.84
N VAL A 294 12.05 19.02 -17.90
CA VAL A 294 12.13 19.95 -19.01
C VAL A 294 13.59 20.12 -19.41
N ALA A 295 13.88 20.17 -20.72
CA ALA A 295 15.20 20.44 -21.25
C ALA A 295 15.31 21.86 -21.79
N GLU A 296 16.48 22.48 -21.59
CA GLU A 296 16.90 23.72 -22.23
C GLU A 296 17.93 23.39 -23.32
N HIS A 297 17.74 23.91 -24.53
CA HIS A 297 18.69 23.83 -25.64
C HIS A 297 19.13 25.23 -26.06
N THR A 298 20.43 25.49 -26.14
CA THR A 298 20.94 26.84 -26.45
C THR A 298 21.64 26.88 -27.81
N VAL A 299 21.07 27.63 -28.76
CA VAL A 299 21.61 27.84 -30.11
C VAL A 299 21.86 29.32 -30.33
N LYS A 300 23.09 29.69 -30.74
CA LYS A 300 23.45 31.08 -31.12
C LYS A 300 22.95 32.12 -30.10
N ASP A 301 23.24 31.88 -28.81
CA ASP A 301 22.87 32.73 -27.66
C ASP A 301 21.36 32.84 -27.34
N LYS A 302 20.51 32.02 -27.97
CA LYS A 302 19.09 31.89 -27.64
C LYS A 302 18.82 30.51 -27.04
N THR A 303 18.09 30.48 -25.92
CA THR A 303 17.69 29.26 -25.22
C THR A 303 16.24 28.91 -25.55
N TYR A 304 16.02 27.69 -25.99
CA TYR A 304 14.73 27.08 -26.26
C TYR A 304 14.41 26.09 -25.14
N THR A 305 13.13 25.98 -24.83
CA THR A 305 12.63 25.09 -23.77
C THR A 305 11.78 24.01 -24.41
N SER A 306 11.96 22.78 -23.95
CA SER A 306 11.19 21.64 -24.43
C SER A 306 9.77 21.63 -23.88
N ASP A 307 8.92 20.79 -24.45
CA ASP A 307 7.73 20.33 -23.75
C ASP A 307 8.10 19.53 -22.48
N ALA A 308 7.18 19.54 -21.52
CA ALA A 308 7.38 18.94 -20.22
C ALA A 308 7.05 17.44 -20.22
N ILE A 309 8.00 16.61 -19.80
CA ILE A 309 7.84 15.16 -19.67
C ILE A 309 7.54 14.81 -18.21
N LYS A 310 6.42 14.13 -17.97
CA LYS A 310 6.06 13.63 -16.63
C LYS A 310 6.54 12.20 -16.42
N VAL A 311 7.27 11.96 -15.33
CA VAL A 311 7.72 10.61 -14.97
C VAL A 311 6.53 9.81 -14.44
N THR A 312 6.00 8.95 -15.30
CA THR A 312 4.91 8.02 -14.98
C THR A 312 5.28 6.62 -15.47
N ASN A 313 4.40 5.96 -16.21
CA ASN A 313 4.69 4.70 -16.88
C ASN A 313 5.15 4.97 -18.32
N LEU A 314 6.33 5.58 -18.46
CA LEU A 314 6.93 5.88 -19.76
C LEU A 314 7.13 4.58 -20.57
N SER A 315 6.88 4.64 -21.88
CA SER A 315 7.08 3.54 -22.82
C SER A 315 8.56 3.19 -23.05
N SER A 316 9.45 4.15 -22.77
CA SER A 316 10.90 4.04 -22.79
C SER A 316 11.47 4.70 -21.54
N ASP A 317 12.59 4.19 -21.05
CA ASP A 317 13.35 4.86 -19.97
C ASP A 317 14.24 5.99 -20.53
N TYR A 318 14.31 6.15 -21.85
CA TYR A 318 14.97 7.28 -22.51
C TYR A 318 14.01 8.46 -22.66
N LEU A 319 14.49 9.66 -22.31
CA LEU A 319 13.79 10.92 -22.49
C LEU A 319 14.02 11.44 -23.90
N TYR A 320 12.94 11.86 -24.56
CA TYR A 320 12.95 12.51 -25.86
C TYR A 320 12.31 13.89 -25.74
N PHE A 321 13.02 14.93 -26.14
CA PHE A 321 12.58 16.32 -25.95
C PHE A 321 12.21 16.99 -27.28
N GLU A 322 10.97 17.47 -27.36
CA GLU A 322 10.54 18.33 -28.46
C GLU A 322 10.65 19.80 -28.05
N TYR A 323 11.14 20.65 -28.95
CA TYR A 323 11.34 22.09 -28.73
C TYR A 323 10.45 22.91 -29.66
N PRO A 324 9.18 23.17 -29.31
CA PRO A 324 8.19 23.73 -30.25
C PRO A 324 8.58 25.10 -30.83
N GLU A 325 9.24 25.96 -30.05
CA GLU A 325 9.71 27.27 -30.54
C GLU A 325 10.90 27.14 -31.49
N LEU A 326 11.81 26.20 -31.22
CA LEU A 326 12.94 25.93 -32.10
C LEU A 326 12.46 25.34 -33.42
N LEU A 327 11.54 24.37 -33.37
CA LEU A 327 10.93 23.76 -34.55
C LEU A 327 10.25 24.82 -35.42
N LYS A 328 9.41 25.69 -34.83
CA LYS A 328 8.77 26.79 -35.58
C LYS A 328 9.78 27.72 -36.25
N GLU A 329 10.90 28.01 -35.60
CA GLU A 329 11.93 28.87 -36.18
C GLU A 329 12.76 28.16 -37.25
N GLN A 330 13.02 26.87 -37.10
CA GLN A 330 13.65 26.05 -38.13
C GLN A 330 12.73 25.91 -39.35
N ASP A 331 11.44 25.66 -39.14
CA ASP A 331 10.44 25.62 -40.21
C ASP A 331 10.36 26.97 -40.91
N ALA A 332 10.23 28.08 -40.16
CA ALA A 332 10.20 29.41 -40.74
C ALA A 332 11.51 29.78 -41.47
N ALA A 333 12.66 29.24 -41.06
CA ALA A 333 13.93 29.43 -41.75
C ALA A 333 14.09 28.52 -42.98
N TRP A 334 13.51 27.31 -42.95
CA TRP A 334 13.48 26.37 -44.07
C TRP A 334 12.60 26.93 -45.19
N TYR A 335 11.37 27.32 -44.86
CA TYR A 335 10.41 27.95 -45.78
C TYR A 335 10.78 29.41 -46.12
N GLY A 336 11.47 30.13 -45.23
CA GLY A 336 11.93 31.51 -45.47
C GLY A 336 13.27 31.64 -46.22
N SER A 337 13.89 30.53 -46.62
CA SER A 337 15.08 30.51 -47.49
C SER A 337 14.76 30.35 -48.99
N TRP A 338 13.48 30.18 -49.30
CA TRP A 338 12.94 30.19 -50.65
C TRP A 338 12.36 31.58 -50.92
N ASP A 339 13.20 32.51 -51.39
CA ASP A 339 12.72 33.71 -52.06
C ASP A 339 12.05 33.29 -53.39
N GLU A 340 10.80 33.73 -53.56
CA GLU A 340 9.92 33.67 -54.73
C GLU A 340 10.62 33.61 -56.11
N GLU A 341 10.63 32.42 -56.71
CA GLU A 341 10.09 32.20 -58.06
C GLU A 341 9.17 30.97 -57.93
N GLU A 342 7.88 31.21 -57.61
CA GLU A 342 6.82 30.20 -57.77
C GLU A 342 6.77 29.80 -59.25
N GLU A 343 7.37 28.67 -59.61
CA GLU A 343 6.70 27.77 -60.52
C GLU A 343 5.96 26.77 -59.63
N GLU A 344 4.65 26.95 -59.46
CA GLU A 344 3.80 25.87 -58.96
C GLU A 344 4.13 24.62 -59.78
N PRO A 345 4.21 23.42 -59.17
CA PRO A 345 4.41 22.20 -59.94
C PRO A 345 3.34 22.20 -61.03
N ASP A 346 3.79 22.21 -62.29
CA ASP A 346 2.89 22.19 -63.42
C ASP A 346 1.93 21.01 -63.22
N VAL A 347 0.65 21.20 -63.54
CA VAL A 347 -0.44 20.23 -63.36
C VAL A 347 -0.05 18.84 -63.86
N HIS A 348 0.81 18.80 -64.88
CA HIS A 348 1.43 17.57 -65.39
C HIS A 348 2.22 16.79 -64.32
N THR A 349 3.06 17.44 -63.53
CA THR A 349 3.86 16.81 -62.46
C THR A 349 2.96 16.22 -61.38
N GLU A 350 1.96 16.97 -60.94
CA GLU A 350 1.04 16.49 -59.89
C GLU A 350 0.20 15.29 -60.36
N LEU A 351 -0.26 15.32 -61.62
CA LEU A 351 -0.99 14.19 -62.21
C LEU A 351 -0.10 12.97 -62.43
N THR A 352 1.18 13.17 -62.76
CA THR A 352 2.17 12.08 -62.85
C THR A 352 2.36 11.42 -61.49
N GLU A 353 2.63 12.18 -60.43
CA GLU A 353 2.79 11.64 -59.08
C GLU A 353 1.52 10.92 -58.61
N PHE A 354 0.35 11.53 -58.83
CA PHE A 354 -0.94 10.93 -58.48
C PHE A 354 -1.16 9.56 -59.15
N ILE A 355 -0.93 9.46 -60.46
CA ILE A 355 -1.27 8.25 -61.21
C ILE A 355 -0.26 7.12 -60.96
N GLU A 356 1.00 7.46 -60.68
CA GLU A 356 2.02 6.51 -60.25
C GLU A 356 1.63 5.90 -58.89
N ASP A 357 1.33 6.73 -57.89
CA ASP A 357 0.89 6.28 -56.57
C ASP A 357 -0.37 5.41 -56.65
N TYR A 358 -1.37 5.87 -57.41
CA TYR A 358 -2.60 5.11 -57.66
C TYR A 358 -2.31 3.71 -58.22
N THR A 359 -1.35 3.59 -59.14
CA THR A 359 -1.00 2.31 -59.78
C THR A 359 -0.45 1.29 -58.79
N TYR A 360 0.37 1.73 -57.82
CA TYR A 360 0.85 0.84 -56.75
C TYR A 360 -0.28 0.42 -55.81
N VAL A 361 -1.11 1.38 -55.39
CA VAL A 361 -2.20 1.13 -54.43
C VAL A 361 -3.27 0.22 -55.03
N ILE A 362 -3.64 0.40 -56.30
CA ILE A 362 -4.64 -0.46 -56.94
C ILE A 362 -4.12 -1.89 -57.16
N VAL A 363 -2.83 -2.07 -57.40
CA VAL A 363 -2.20 -3.41 -57.47
C VAL A 363 -2.22 -4.09 -56.10
N GLU A 364 -1.94 -3.37 -55.03
CA GLU A 364 -2.07 -3.92 -53.67
C GLU A 364 -3.52 -4.36 -53.37
N ALA A 365 -4.51 -3.55 -53.77
CA ALA A 365 -5.92 -3.90 -53.64
C ALA A 365 -6.29 -5.18 -54.42
N ARG A 366 -5.78 -5.35 -55.64
CA ARG A 366 -5.98 -6.57 -56.45
C ARG A 366 -5.33 -7.80 -55.83
N ASN A 367 -4.14 -7.64 -55.23
CA ASN A 367 -3.39 -8.71 -54.60
C ASN A 367 -3.97 -9.20 -53.27
N THR A 368 -4.61 -8.30 -52.52
CA THR A 368 -5.17 -8.57 -51.19
C THR A 368 -6.68 -8.81 -51.21
N GLY A 369 -7.36 -8.35 -52.25
CA GLY A 369 -8.81 -8.31 -52.34
C GLY A 369 -9.44 -7.25 -51.42
N ASP A 370 -8.65 -6.32 -50.87
CA ASP A 370 -9.10 -5.22 -50.03
C ASP A 370 -8.98 -3.89 -50.79
N PHE A 371 -10.12 -3.29 -51.10
CA PHE A 371 -10.18 -2.04 -51.88
C PHE A 371 -10.11 -0.78 -51.01
N SER A 372 -10.01 -0.91 -49.68
CA SER A 372 -10.13 0.22 -48.76
C SER A 372 -9.06 1.30 -48.95
N ASP A 373 -7.82 0.92 -49.26
CA ASP A 373 -6.71 1.86 -49.49
C ASP A 373 -6.75 2.49 -50.89
N ALA A 374 -7.32 1.80 -51.89
CA ALA A 374 -7.51 2.33 -53.23
C ALA A 374 -8.75 3.23 -53.35
N ALA A 375 -9.76 3.05 -52.49
CA ALA A 375 -11.01 3.79 -52.54
C ALA A 375 -10.85 5.33 -52.53
N PRO A 376 -9.95 5.95 -51.73
CA PRO A 376 -9.74 7.41 -51.74
C PRO A 376 -9.21 7.96 -53.07
N TYR A 377 -8.51 7.14 -53.86
CA TYR A 377 -7.98 7.52 -55.18
C TYR A 377 -9.04 7.50 -56.27
N HIS A 378 -10.25 7.01 -55.99
CA HIS A 378 -11.35 6.95 -56.94
C HIS A 378 -12.43 7.99 -56.61
N ASP A 379 -13.01 8.56 -57.66
CA ASP A 379 -14.25 9.32 -57.55
C ASP A 379 -15.38 8.35 -57.15
N PRO A 380 -16.03 8.52 -55.99
CA PRO A 380 -17.10 7.61 -55.54
C PRO A 380 -18.33 7.63 -56.46
N ASP A 381 -18.53 8.70 -57.24
CA ASP A 381 -19.58 8.80 -58.26
C ASP A 381 -19.07 8.42 -59.67
N GLY A 382 -17.78 8.09 -59.80
CA GLY A 382 -17.10 7.74 -61.04
C GLY A 382 -17.41 6.32 -61.53
N GLU A 383 -17.34 6.11 -62.85
CA GLU A 383 -17.55 4.80 -63.48
C GLU A 383 -16.50 3.76 -63.04
N ALA A 384 -15.27 4.20 -62.75
CA ALA A 384 -14.17 3.31 -62.38
C ALA A 384 -14.32 2.68 -61.00
N TYR A 385 -14.94 3.35 -60.02
CA TYR A 385 -14.92 2.93 -58.61
C TYR A 385 -15.40 1.48 -58.44
N GLY A 386 -16.65 1.21 -58.81
CA GLY A 386 -17.24 -0.12 -58.66
C GLY A 386 -16.63 -1.17 -59.59
N GLN A 387 -16.07 -0.75 -60.74
CA GLN A 387 -15.39 -1.66 -61.67
C GLN A 387 -14.04 -2.12 -61.13
N ALA A 388 -13.27 -1.19 -60.56
CA ALA A 388 -11.97 -1.45 -59.98
C ALA A 388 -12.10 -2.32 -58.71
N GLU A 389 -13.06 -2.03 -57.83
CA GLU A 389 -13.36 -2.86 -56.66
C GLU A 389 -13.71 -4.30 -57.05
N GLN A 390 -14.61 -4.46 -58.03
CA GLN A 390 -15.02 -5.79 -58.50
C GLN A 390 -13.86 -6.53 -59.17
N TYR A 391 -13.04 -5.84 -59.96
CA TYR A 391 -11.89 -6.43 -60.63
C TYR A 391 -10.82 -6.89 -59.64
N ALA A 392 -10.54 -6.09 -58.61
CA ALA A 392 -9.64 -6.46 -57.52
C ALA A 392 -10.12 -7.73 -56.80
N ALA A 393 -11.42 -7.80 -56.48
CA ALA A 393 -12.01 -8.99 -55.87
C ALA A 393 -11.92 -10.24 -56.78
N ASP A 394 -12.10 -10.07 -58.10
CA ASP A 394 -12.04 -11.17 -59.08
C ASP A 394 -10.61 -11.70 -59.27
N LEU A 395 -9.59 -10.83 -59.34
CA LEU A 395 -8.18 -11.23 -59.42
C LEU A 395 -7.72 -11.97 -58.15
N PHE A 396 -8.04 -11.42 -56.98
CA PHE A 396 -7.74 -12.06 -55.70
C PHE A 396 -8.36 -13.47 -55.62
N LYS A 397 -9.64 -13.59 -56.00
CA LYS A 397 -10.35 -14.88 -56.01
C LYS A 397 -9.78 -15.85 -57.05
N ALA A 398 -9.30 -15.36 -58.18
CA ALA A 398 -8.61 -16.16 -59.19
C ALA A 398 -7.20 -16.61 -58.75
N GLY A 399 -6.68 -16.09 -57.63
CA GLY A 399 -5.33 -16.36 -57.14
C GLY A 399 -4.25 -15.77 -58.04
N THR A 400 -4.58 -14.71 -58.77
CA THR A 400 -3.63 -13.96 -59.61
C THR A 400 -3.04 -12.83 -58.79
N LYS A 401 -1.72 -12.64 -58.89
CA LYS A 401 -0.98 -11.56 -58.26
C LYS A 401 -0.22 -10.75 -59.29
N GLU A 402 -0.08 -9.46 -59.03
CA GLU A 402 0.60 -8.49 -59.88
C GLU A 402 1.67 -7.78 -59.07
N ASP A 403 2.85 -7.55 -59.65
CA ASP A 403 3.88 -6.66 -59.11
C ASP A 403 4.18 -5.58 -60.15
N VAL A 404 4.20 -4.32 -59.73
CA VAL A 404 4.53 -3.18 -60.61
C VAL A 404 6.03 -3.21 -60.94
N ILE A 405 6.37 -3.31 -62.22
CA ILE A 405 7.75 -3.31 -62.72
C ILE A 405 8.15 -1.92 -63.19
N ASP A 406 7.29 -1.27 -63.98
CA ASP A 406 7.50 0.06 -64.50
C ASP A 406 6.15 0.75 -64.73
N VAL A 407 6.09 2.06 -64.50
CA VAL A 407 4.96 2.92 -64.85
C VAL A 407 5.57 4.14 -65.52
N THR A 408 5.25 4.32 -66.80
CA THR A 408 5.69 5.49 -67.56
C THR A 408 4.46 6.31 -67.95
N VAL A 409 4.33 7.50 -67.37
CA VAL A 409 3.27 8.45 -67.74
C VAL A 409 3.62 9.10 -69.07
N GLY A 410 2.72 8.96 -70.04
CA GLY A 410 2.81 9.50 -71.37
C GLY A 410 2.16 10.86 -71.49
N ASP A 411 1.25 11.01 -72.46
CA ASP A 411 0.56 12.28 -72.72
C ASP A 411 -0.54 12.55 -71.68
N ILE A 412 -0.72 13.83 -71.34
CA ILE A 412 -1.78 14.30 -70.45
C ILE A 412 -2.57 15.38 -71.19
N GLU A 413 -3.84 15.10 -71.49
CA GLU A 413 -4.73 16.03 -72.20
C GLU A 413 -5.78 16.63 -71.25
N GLU A 414 -6.04 17.93 -71.36
CA GLU A 414 -7.17 18.57 -70.65
C GLU A 414 -8.51 18.26 -71.35
N ASP A 415 -9.49 17.75 -70.59
CA ASP A 415 -10.87 17.48 -71.01
C ASP A 415 -11.88 18.18 -70.08
N GLY A 416 -11.98 19.50 -70.23
CA GLY A 416 -12.86 20.33 -69.40
C GLY A 416 -12.29 20.50 -67.98
N ASP A 417 -13.02 20.01 -66.98
CA ASP A 417 -12.59 20.02 -65.56
C ASP A 417 -11.87 18.70 -65.17
N ALA A 418 -11.40 17.94 -66.17
CA ALA A 418 -10.78 16.63 -66.02
C ALA A 418 -9.54 16.50 -66.92
N TYR A 419 -8.76 15.44 -66.69
CA TYR A 419 -7.54 15.12 -67.41
C TYR A 419 -7.61 13.71 -67.98
N ILE A 420 -7.12 13.54 -69.20
CA ILE A 420 -6.96 12.25 -69.86
C ILE A 420 -5.48 11.88 -69.75
N VAL A 421 -5.18 10.91 -68.91
CA VAL A 421 -3.81 10.51 -68.58
C VAL A 421 -3.50 9.20 -69.27
N HIS A 422 -2.51 9.23 -70.18
CA HIS A 422 -1.99 8.05 -70.86
C HIS A 422 -0.81 7.48 -70.08
N LEU A 423 -0.77 6.17 -69.91
CA LEU A 423 0.34 5.47 -69.26
C LEU A 423 0.70 4.20 -70.03
N GLU A 424 1.98 3.86 -69.96
CA GLU A 424 2.51 2.54 -70.27
C GLU A 424 2.87 1.88 -68.93
N ASP A 425 2.12 0.85 -68.53
CA ASP A 425 2.31 0.14 -67.26
C ASP A 425 2.74 -1.32 -67.48
N THR A 426 3.86 -1.69 -66.87
CA THR A 426 4.43 -3.05 -66.95
C THR A 426 4.31 -3.75 -65.61
N PHE A 427 3.69 -4.94 -65.63
CA PHE A 427 3.49 -5.77 -64.44
C PHE A 427 4.12 -7.14 -64.61
N SER A 428 4.68 -7.70 -63.53
CA SER A 428 4.88 -9.15 -63.42
C SER A 428 3.60 -9.77 -62.90
N ILE A 429 2.99 -10.66 -63.69
CA ILE A 429 1.74 -11.33 -63.33
C ILE A 429 2.00 -12.79 -63.00
N THR A 430 1.74 -13.15 -61.75
CA THR A 430 1.82 -14.52 -61.24
C THR A 430 0.42 -15.13 -61.13
N THR A 431 0.13 -16.18 -61.89
CA THR A 431 -1.17 -16.88 -61.82
C THR A 431 -1.17 -17.95 -60.72
N ALA A 432 -2.35 -18.49 -60.39
CA ALA A 432 -2.52 -19.45 -59.29
C ALA A 432 -1.71 -20.75 -59.43
N ASP A 433 -1.28 -21.13 -60.65
CA ASP A 433 -0.43 -22.29 -60.87
C ASP A 433 1.07 -22.01 -60.67
N GLY A 434 1.41 -20.76 -60.35
CA GLY A 434 2.77 -20.28 -60.14
C GLY A 434 3.49 -19.89 -61.43
N SER A 435 2.81 -19.86 -62.59
CA SER A 435 3.37 -19.28 -63.81
C SER A 435 3.43 -17.76 -63.71
N GLU A 436 4.58 -17.20 -64.08
CA GLU A 436 4.88 -15.78 -64.05
C GLU A 436 5.13 -15.29 -65.47
N ASN A 437 4.48 -14.20 -65.86
CA ASN A 437 4.69 -13.53 -67.13
C ASN A 437 4.70 -12.02 -66.93
N GLU A 438 5.65 -11.34 -67.55
CA GLU A 438 5.68 -9.89 -67.64
C GLU A 438 4.75 -9.44 -68.77
N LYS A 439 3.92 -8.43 -68.49
CA LYS A 439 2.98 -7.84 -69.45
C LYS A 439 3.02 -6.33 -69.36
N THR A 440 3.04 -5.68 -70.52
CA THR A 440 2.97 -4.23 -70.67
C THR A 440 1.61 -3.86 -71.26
N TYR A 441 0.98 -2.84 -70.70
CA TYR A 441 -0.30 -2.33 -71.14
C TYR A 441 -0.19 -0.85 -71.51
N ASP A 442 -0.95 -0.46 -72.53
CA ASP A 442 -1.26 0.94 -72.81
C ASP A 442 -2.60 1.25 -72.16
N THR A 443 -2.58 2.07 -71.11
CA THR A 443 -3.74 2.36 -70.27
C THR A 443 -4.08 3.85 -70.30
N VAL A 444 -5.37 4.18 -70.32
CA VAL A 444 -5.86 5.56 -70.37
C VAL A 444 -6.90 5.79 -69.29
N TYR A 445 -6.63 6.73 -68.39
CA TYR A 445 -7.57 7.13 -67.34
C TYR A 445 -8.15 8.51 -67.59
N LYS A 446 -9.40 8.71 -67.17
CA LYS A 446 -9.97 10.02 -66.88
C LYS A 446 -9.79 10.31 -65.39
N VAL A 447 -9.05 11.36 -65.09
CA VAL A 447 -8.77 11.85 -63.73
C VAL A 447 -9.49 13.19 -63.54
N ILE A 448 -10.14 13.39 -62.39
CA ILE A 448 -10.77 14.66 -62.02
C ILE A 448 -10.02 15.31 -60.86
N SER A 449 -10.07 16.64 -60.79
CA SER A 449 -9.58 17.39 -59.64
C SER A 449 -10.73 17.70 -58.68
N THR A 450 -10.54 17.43 -57.38
CA THR A 450 -11.53 17.67 -56.32
C THR A 450 -10.90 18.43 -55.16
N ASP A 451 -11.72 18.86 -54.19
CA ASP A 451 -11.22 19.49 -52.95
C ASP A 451 -10.31 18.56 -52.12
N ASP A 452 -10.42 17.23 -52.32
CA ASP A 452 -9.64 16.20 -51.64
C ASP A 452 -8.43 15.71 -52.46
N GLY A 453 -8.15 16.35 -53.61
CA GLY A 453 -7.07 15.99 -54.53
C GLY A 453 -7.56 15.38 -55.85
N TYR A 454 -6.64 14.81 -56.63
CA TYR A 454 -6.98 14.10 -57.87
C TYR A 454 -7.63 12.75 -57.59
N GLN A 455 -8.55 12.34 -58.45
CA GLN A 455 -9.27 11.06 -58.33
C GLN A 455 -9.54 10.44 -59.70
N VAL A 456 -9.41 9.11 -59.81
CA VAL A 456 -9.73 8.35 -61.02
C VAL A 456 -11.25 8.22 -61.15
N ASN A 457 -11.80 8.90 -62.16
CA ASN A 457 -13.22 8.87 -62.48
C ASN A 457 -13.57 7.70 -63.41
N LYS A 458 -12.72 7.41 -64.41
CA LYS A 458 -12.99 6.38 -65.42
C LYS A 458 -11.71 5.74 -65.96
N LEU A 459 -11.71 4.41 -66.11
CA LEU A 459 -10.78 3.72 -67.00
C LEU A 459 -11.35 3.82 -68.42
N ILE A 460 -10.70 4.60 -69.29
CA ILE A 460 -11.17 4.84 -70.66
C ILE A 460 -10.83 3.65 -71.55
N ASP A 461 -9.58 3.19 -71.49
CA ASP A 461 -9.08 2.10 -72.30
C ASP A 461 -7.88 1.42 -71.61
N THR A 462 -7.68 0.13 -71.89
CA THR A 462 -6.48 -0.60 -71.51
C THR A 462 -6.25 -1.74 -72.50
N ASN A 463 -5.07 -1.78 -73.12
CA ASN A 463 -4.71 -2.79 -74.11
C ASN A 463 -3.34 -3.38 -73.82
N GLU A 464 -3.23 -4.71 -73.85
CA GLU A 464 -1.94 -5.41 -73.80
C GLU A 464 -1.17 -5.19 -75.11
N GLN A 465 0.13 -4.84 -75.01
CA GLN A 465 1.00 -4.60 -76.18
C GLN A 465 1.34 -5.87 -76.98
#